data_AF-A0A0B2UKX1-F1
#
_entry.id   AF-A0A0B2UKX1-F1
#
_cell.length_a   1.000
_cell.length_b   1.000
_cell.length_c   1.000
_cell.angle_alpha   90.00
_cell.angle_beta   90.00
_cell.angle_gamma   90.00
#
_symmetry.space_group_name_H-M   'P 1'
#
loop_
_entity.id
_entity.type
_entity.pdbx_description
1 polymer ?
#
loop_
_entity_poly.entity_id
_entity_poly.type
_entity_poly.pdbx_seq_one_letter_code
_entity_poly.pdbx_strand_id
1 'polypeptide(L)'
;MDIAQYILLRGDLKGFSTGALIAQACHSSVCSIETYRRCADTVMYVADIGSMKKIILRIEQSDIDGILEHFLTHNIDHTVWIEHPENITTCISTRPYNRHEIKQTVEYLKRFRLFK
;
A
#
# COMPACT_ATOMS: atom_id res chain seq x y z
N MET A 1 12.56 -3.15 -15.49
CA MET A 1 12.34 -3.66 -14.12
C MET A 1 10.88 -3.40 -13.76
N ASP A 2 10.18 -4.35 -13.15
CA ASP A 2 8.76 -4.23 -12.82
C ASP A 2 8.60 -3.95 -11.32
N ILE A 3 9.03 -2.74 -10.90
CA ILE A 3 8.89 -2.29 -9.51
C ILE A 3 7.56 -1.55 -9.35
N ALA A 4 6.80 -1.89 -8.32
CA ALA A 4 5.56 -1.20 -7.99
C ALA A 4 5.38 -1.05 -6.48
N GLN A 5 4.66 -0.01 -6.09
CA GLN A 5 4.11 0.11 -4.74
C GLN A 5 2.64 -0.31 -4.74
N TYR A 6 2.25 -1.17 -3.80
CA TYR A 6 0.83 -1.50 -3.58
C TYR A 6 0.28 -0.63 -2.45
N ILE A 7 -0.91 -0.06 -2.67
CA ILE A 7 -1.61 0.80 -1.74
C ILE A 7 -3.00 0.20 -1.56
N LEU A 8 -3.29 -0.36 -0.39
CA LEU A 8 -4.57 -0.97 -0.04
C LEU A 8 -5.39 0.06 0.74
N LEU A 9 -6.30 0.72 0.05
CA LEU A 9 -7.11 1.81 0.58
C LEU A 9 -8.49 1.29 0.97
N ARG A 10 -8.92 1.59 2.20
CA ARG A 10 -10.27 1.25 2.64
C ARG A 10 -11.31 2.01 1.85
N GLY A 11 -12.20 1.26 1.24
CA GLY A 11 -13.30 1.79 0.45
C GLY A 11 -14.63 1.87 1.21
N ASP A 12 -14.71 1.28 2.40
CA ASP A 12 -15.89 1.18 3.27
C ASP A 12 -16.01 2.34 4.28
N LEU A 13 -15.09 3.32 4.22
CA LEU A 13 -15.06 4.49 5.10
C LEU A 13 -16.25 5.42 4.84
N LYS A 14 -17.24 5.41 5.74
CA LYS A 14 -18.40 6.30 5.68
C LYS A 14 -17.99 7.75 6.01
N GLY A 15 -18.51 8.70 5.25
CA GLY A 15 -18.27 10.14 5.48
C GLY A 15 -16.98 10.68 4.84
N PHE A 16 -16.11 9.82 4.31
CA PHE A 16 -14.93 10.26 3.58
C PHE A 16 -15.32 10.69 2.16
N SER A 17 -14.93 11.91 1.79
CA SER A 17 -15.00 12.35 0.40
C SER A 17 -13.93 11.64 -0.45
N THR A 18 -14.08 11.66 -1.78
CA THR A 18 -13.04 11.15 -2.69
C THR A 18 -11.69 11.83 -2.44
N GLY A 19 -11.69 13.14 -2.17
CA GLY A 19 -10.47 13.88 -1.84
C GLY A 19 -9.82 13.39 -0.54
N ALA A 20 -10.62 13.11 0.49
CA ALA A 20 -10.12 12.55 1.75
C ALA A 20 -9.48 11.17 1.52
N LEU A 21 -10.14 10.28 0.76
CA LEU A 21 -9.62 8.95 0.41
C LEU A 21 -8.29 9.04 -0.36
N ILE A 22 -8.19 9.96 -1.32
CA ILE A 22 -6.94 10.21 -2.04
C ILE A 22 -5.84 10.67 -1.08
N ALA A 23 -6.15 11.57 -0.16
CA ALA A 23 -5.18 12.04 0.83
C ALA A 23 -4.63 10.88 1.68
N GLN A 24 -5.49 9.97 2.14
CA GLN A 24 -5.07 8.78 2.91
C GLN A 24 -4.09 7.89 2.12
N ALA A 25 -4.38 7.64 0.84
CA ALA A 25 -3.46 6.89 -0.03
C ALA A 25 -2.11 7.62 -0.23
N CYS A 26 -2.14 8.94 -0.42
CA CYS A 26 -0.93 9.76 -0.55
C CYS A 26 -0.09 9.73 0.73
N HIS A 27 -0.70 9.92 1.90
CA HIS A 27 -0.02 9.88 3.18
C HIS A 27 0.65 8.53 3.42
N SER A 28 -0.11 7.43 3.24
CA SER A 28 0.42 6.08 3.39
C SER A 28 1.57 5.82 2.41
N SER A 29 1.42 6.20 1.13
CA SER A 29 2.44 6.01 0.09
C SER A 29 3.76 6.71 0.43
N VAL A 30 3.70 8.00 0.79
CA VAL A 30 4.89 8.78 1.16
C VAL A 30 5.52 8.23 2.44
N CYS A 31 4.72 7.89 3.44
CA CYS A 31 5.21 7.32 4.69
C CYS A 31 5.97 6.00 4.46
N SER A 32 5.43 5.09 3.65
CA SER A 32 6.13 3.86 3.24
C SER A 32 7.43 4.15 2.51
N ILE A 33 7.42 5.06 1.51
CA ILE A 33 8.62 5.37 0.74
C ILE A 33 9.72 5.93 1.65
N GLU A 34 9.40 6.84 2.57
CA GLU A 34 10.36 7.43 3.48
C GLU A 34 10.87 6.44 4.54
N THR A 35 9.96 5.66 5.13
CA THR A 35 10.29 4.62 6.11
C THR A 35 11.30 3.62 5.54
N TYR A 36 11.13 3.23 4.28
CA TYR A 36 11.94 2.23 3.59
C TYR A 36 12.89 2.84 2.55
N ARG A 37 13.27 4.12 2.70
CA ARG A 37 14.04 4.88 1.70
C ARG A 37 15.41 4.29 1.34
N ARG A 38 15.96 3.42 2.21
CA ARG A 38 17.28 2.80 2.03
C ARG A 38 17.20 1.40 1.40
N CYS A 39 16.01 0.84 1.22
CA CYS A 39 15.86 -0.45 0.53
C CYS A 39 16.19 -0.29 -0.96
N ALA A 40 16.88 -1.27 -1.54
CA ALA A 40 17.37 -1.19 -2.92
C ALA A 40 16.25 -0.87 -3.93
N ASP A 41 15.13 -1.60 -3.88
CA ASP A 41 13.97 -1.34 -4.75
C ASP A 41 13.40 0.07 -4.57
N THR A 42 13.33 0.58 -3.33
CA THR A 42 12.83 1.94 -3.05
C THR A 42 13.76 2.99 -3.67
N VAL A 43 15.07 2.82 -3.52
CA VAL A 43 16.07 3.71 -4.12
C VAL A 43 15.92 3.71 -5.65
N MET A 44 15.80 2.52 -6.26
CA MET A 44 15.64 2.40 -7.71
C MET A 44 14.32 2.99 -8.20
N TYR A 45 13.23 2.77 -7.45
CA TYR A 45 11.90 3.32 -7.74
C TYR A 45 11.88 4.85 -7.71
N VAL A 46 12.60 5.47 -6.77
CA VAL A 46 12.71 6.95 -6.67
C VAL A 46 13.72 7.51 -7.67
N ALA A 47 14.78 6.76 -8.01
CA ALA A 47 15.76 7.19 -9.01
C ALA A 47 15.14 7.34 -10.42
N ASP A 48 14.13 6.53 -10.75
CA ASP A 48 13.31 6.64 -11.96
C ASP A 48 11.90 7.18 -11.64
N ILE A 49 11.86 8.34 -10.99
CA ILE A 49 10.62 8.94 -10.47
C ILE A 49 9.54 9.15 -11.55
N GLY A 50 9.94 9.36 -12.81
CA GLY A 50 9.04 9.56 -13.95
C GLY A 50 8.28 8.29 -14.37
N SER A 51 8.77 7.11 -13.99
CA SER A 51 8.22 5.82 -14.38
C SER A 51 7.60 5.04 -13.21
N MET A 52 7.37 5.72 -12.07
CA MET A 52 6.80 5.11 -10.86
C MET A 52 5.43 4.48 -11.13
N LYS A 53 5.24 3.27 -10.61
CA LYS A 53 3.98 2.54 -10.65
C LYS A 53 3.39 2.34 -9.25
N LYS A 54 2.19 2.87 -9.04
CA LYS A 54 1.37 2.65 -7.84
C LYS A 54 0.13 1.86 -8.21
N ILE A 55 -0.14 0.78 -7.50
CA ILE A 55 -1.32 -0.06 -7.68
C ILE A 55 -2.21 0.14 -6.47
N ILE A 56 -3.33 0.83 -6.66
CA ILE A 56 -4.28 1.13 -5.60
C ILE A 56 -5.39 0.08 -5.61
N LEU A 57 -5.48 -0.68 -4.53
CA LEU A 57 -6.45 -1.75 -4.32
C LEU A 57 -7.48 -1.30 -3.29
N ARG A 58 -8.74 -1.61 -3.56
CA ARG A 58 -9.83 -1.41 -2.62
C ARG A 58 -9.90 -2.59 -1.66
N ILE A 59 -9.89 -2.26 -0.37
CA ILE A 59 -10.11 -3.21 0.74
C ILE A 59 -11.27 -2.73 1.63
N GLU A 60 -11.75 -3.61 2.48
CA GLU A 60 -12.72 -3.31 3.54
C GLU A 60 -12.09 -3.58 4.92
N GLN A 61 -12.74 -3.12 6.01
CA GLN A 61 -12.27 -3.38 7.37
C GLN A 61 -11.98 -4.87 7.63
N SER A 62 -12.83 -5.76 7.12
CA SER A 62 -12.71 -7.20 7.32
C SER A 62 -11.48 -7.83 6.67
N ASP A 63 -10.85 -7.13 5.71
CA ASP A 63 -9.68 -7.66 5.00
C ASP A 63 -8.37 -7.40 5.77
N ILE A 64 -8.36 -6.42 6.68
CA ILE A 64 -7.13 -5.86 7.29
C ILE A 64 -6.31 -6.92 7.98
N ASP A 65 -6.90 -7.69 8.88
CA ASP A 65 -6.17 -8.67 9.68
C ASP A 65 -5.52 -9.74 8.78
N GLY A 66 -6.25 -10.22 7.76
CA GLY A 66 -5.74 -11.19 6.80
C GLY A 66 -4.62 -10.64 5.91
N ILE A 67 -4.65 -9.33 5.59
CA ILE A 67 -3.57 -8.67 4.84
C ILE A 67 -2.32 -8.55 5.72
N LEU A 68 -2.48 -8.09 6.96
CA LEU A 68 -1.36 -7.94 7.90
C LEU A 68 -0.73 -9.27 8.24
N GLU A 69 -1.53 -10.30 8.52
CA GLU A 69 -1.05 -11.67 8.72
C GLU A 69 -0.28 -12.16 7.49
N HIS A 70 -0.81 -11.96 6.28
CA HIS A 70 -0.12 -12.34 5.06
C HIS A 70 1.22 -11.61 4.89
N PHE A 71 1.26 -10.30 5.12
CA PHE A 71 2.48 -9.50 5.00
C PHE A 71 3.52 -9.89 6.03
N LEU A 72 3.14 -10.07 7.29
CA LEU A 72 4.05 -10.54 8.35
C LEU A 72 4.59 -11.93 8.03
N THR A 73 3.73 -12.88 7.62
CA THR A 73 4.14 -14.26 7.27
C THR A 73 5.15 -14.31 6.13
N HIS A 74 5.02 -13.41 5.15
CA HIS A 74 5.88 -13.38 3.96
C HIS A 74 6.99 -12.33 4.04
N ASN A 75 7.22 -11.72 5.21
CA ASN A 75 8.22 -10.67 5.45
C ASN A 75 8.11 -9.49 4.46
N ILE A 76 6.88 -9.03 4.23
CA ILE A 76 6.59 -7.87 3.40
C ILE A 76 6.59 -6.62 4.28
N ASP A 77 7.56 -5.75 4.02
CA ASP A 77 7.65 -4.41 4.58
C ASP A 77 6.42 -3.59 4.17
N HIS A 78 5.71 -3.08 5.17
CA HIS A 78 4.47 -2.35 4.98
C HIS A 78 4.27 -1.28 6.06
N THR A 79 3.52 -0.24 5.71
CA THR A 79 3.05 0.78 6.63
C THR A 79 1.53 0.70 6.77
N VAL A 80 1.06 0.76 8.01
CA VAL A 80 -0.36 0.94 8.33
C VAL A 80 -0.59 2.40 8.63
N TRP A 81 -1.39 3.07 7.81
CA TRP A 81 -1.78 4.46 8.00
C TRP A 81 -3.07 4.53 8.82
N ILE A 82 -2.97 5.26 9.94
CA ILE A 82 -4.05 5.44 10.91
C ILE A 82 -4.46 6.91 10.88
N GLU A 83 -5.74 7.17 10.63
CA GLU A 83 -6.29 8.53 10.65
C GLU A 83 -6.65 8.95 12.07
N HIS A 84 -6.31 10.19 12.42
CA HIS A 84 -6.68 10.83 13.67
C HIS A 84 -7.72 11.95 13.43
N PRO A 85 -8.60 12.24 14.42
CA PRO A 85 -8.63 11.71 15.78
C PRO A 85 -9.33 10.35 15.95
N GLU A 86 -10.01 9.82 14.93
CA GLU A 86 -10.85 8.63 15.02
C GLU A 86 -10.06 7.33 15.30
N ASN A 87 -8.74 7.35 15.10
CA ASN A 87 -7.81 6.25 15.34
C ASN A 87 -8.18 4.98 14.56
N ILE A 88 -8.55 5.16 13.29
CA ILE A 88 -8.94 4.07 12.40
C ILE A 88 -7.85 3.83 11.36
N THR A 89 -7.57 2.56 11.06
CA THR A 89 -6.76 2.22 9.89
C THR A 89 -7.54 2.60 8.64
N THR A 90 -6.98 3.44 7.78
CA THR A 90 -7.59 3.89 6.51
C THR A 90 -6.87 3.32 5.30
N CYS A 91 -5.57 3.06 5.40
CA CYS A 91 -4.76 2.60 4.29
C CYS A 91 -3.59 1.73 4.76
N ILE A 92 -3.23 0.71 3.99
CA ILE A 92 -1.99 -0.05 4.15
C ILE A 92 -1.18 0.16 2.87
N SER A 93 0.12 0.35 2.95
CA SER A 93 0.96 0.37 1.75
C SER A 93 2.22 -0.46 1.94
N THR A 94 2.68 -1.08 0.87
CA THR A 94 4.01 -1.70 0.86
C THR A 94 5.06 -0.62 0.62
N ARG A 95 6.33 -0.92 0.88
CA ARG A 95 7.40 -0.22 0.15
C ARG A 95 7.33 -0.55 -1.35
N PRO A 96 8.04 0.19 -2.22
CA PRO A 96 8.28 -0.28 -3.58
C PRO A 96 8.98 -1.64 -3.58
N TYR A 97 8.46 -2.57 -4.38
CA TYR A 97 9.00 -3.91 -4.54
C TYR A 97 9.15 -4.27 -6.00
N ASN A 98 10.23 -4.96 -6.34
CA ASN A 98 10.28 -5.74 -7.57
C ASN A 98 9.21 -6.85 -7.50
N ARG A 99 8.21 -6.79 -8.39
CA ARG A 99 7.07 -7.71 -8.38
C ARG A 99 7.47 -9.18 -8.57
N HIS A 100 8.66 -9.43 -9.12
CA HIS A 100 9.19 -10.78 -9.26
C HIS A 100 9.72 -11.39 -7.95
N GLU A 101 10.09 -10.56 -6.97
CA GLU A 101 10.59 -11.00 -5.66
C GLU A 101 9.44 -11.36 -4.71
N ILE A 102 8.32 -10.66 -4.85
CA ILE A 102 7.13 -10.83 -4.00
C ILE A 102 5.97 -11.55 -4.73
N LYS A 103 6.28 -12.50 -5.64
CA LYS A 103 5.28 -13.17 -6.50
C LYS A 103 4.08 -13.74 -5.74
N GLN A 104 4.32 -14.38 -4.60
CA GLN A 104 3.26 -14.96 -3.76
C GLN A 104 2.32 -13.88 -3.22
N THR A 105 2.88 -12.76 -2.76
CA THR A 105 2.11 -11.60 -2.33
C THR A 105 1.37 -10.94 -3.48
N VAL A 106 1.98 -10.81 -4.66
CA VAL A 106 1.29 -10.30 -5.85
C VAL A 106 0.08 -11.17 -6.19
N GLU A 107 0.20 -12.49 -6.10
CA GLU A 107 -0.93 -13.40 -6.35
C GLU A 107 -2.01 -13.25 -5.27
N TYR A 108 -1.62 -13.17 -3.99
CA TYR A 108 -2.54 -12.88 -2.90
C TYR A 108 -3.33 -11.60 -3.15
N LEU A 109 -2.65 -10.52 -3.56
CA LEU A 109 -3.23 -9.19 -3.77
C LEU A 109 -4.21 -9.12 -4.95
N LYS A 110 -4.13 -10.02 -5.93
CA LYS A 110 -5.08 -10.07 -7.08
C LYS A 110 -6.52 -10.35 -6.66
N ARG A 111 -6.77 -10.85 -5.45
CA ARG A 111 -8.13 -11.04 -4.92
C ARG A 111 -8.86 -9.71 -4.71
N PHE A 112 -8.12 -8.62 -4.50
CA PHE A 112 -8.67 -7.28 -4.31
C PHE A 112 -8.87 -6.58 -5.65
N ARG A 113 -9.93 -5.77 -5.74
CA ARG A 113 -10.22 -5.00 -6.95
C ARG A 113 -9.43 -3.69 -6.93
N LEU A 114 -9.15 -3.13 -8.11
CA LEU A 114 -8.63 -1.77 -8.20
C LEU A 114 -9.60 -0.77 -7.54
N PHE A 115 -9.04 0.20 -6.83
CA PHE A 115 -9.83 1.31 -6.28
C PHE A 115 -10.37 2.16 -7.43
N LYS A 116 -11.69 2.38 -7.45
CA LYS A 116 -12.40 3.18 -8.46
C LYS A 116 -12.98 4.42 -7.81
#